data_AF-T1G3C3-F1
#
_entry.id   AF-T1G3C3-F1
#
_cell.length_a   1.000
_cell.length_b   1.000
_cell.length_c   1.000
_cell.angle_alpha   90.00
_cell.angle_beta   90.00
_cell.angle_gamma   90.00
#
_symmetry.space_group_name_H-M   'P 1'
#
loop_
_entity.id
_entity.type
_entity.pdbx_description
1 polymer ?
#
loop_
_entity_poly.entity_id
_entity_poly.type
_entity_poly.pdbx_seq_one_letter_code
_entity_poly.pdbx_strand_id
1 'polypeptide(L)'
;SLYESKPPVSRAKMAKITKLALKSVKYYKHIVQIVEKFVFKSPAEYKIPGLYVMDSIVRQSHHQYGQEKDVFAERFLRNLSRTFEHFLHCQEQEKAKIVKVLQLWQKNSTFPADTVQKLLETIEKDSSVRSTTIWLGHLNKHTTEEELRNELHKFGSIVSMNLIPPRGCSYIQFSQRGEAERALKHLRDFRLRGSKCKAAWAMGAGLKEVEKFKTHWSTEKGVSNIPWSQIDGSLNLDELAAGGVLVEESLSQSIAS
;
A
#
# COMPACT_ATOMS: atom_id res chain seq x y z
N SER A 1 -9.71 26.93 -12.60
CA SER A 1 -9.12 26.19 -11.47
C SER A 1 -9.52 24.72 -11.51
N LEU A 2 -8.75 23.81 -10.89
CA LEU A 2 -9.18 22.42 -10.66
C LEU A 2 -10.24 22.31 -9.56
N TYR A 3 -10.29 23.27 -8.64
CA TYR A 3 -11.27 23.34 -7.55
C TYR A 3 -12.69 23.72 -8.00
N GLU A 4 -12.89 24.12 -9.26
CA GLU A 4 -14.20 24.47 -9.81
C GLU A 4 -15.13 23.26 -9.99
N SER A 5 -14.58 22.04 -9.94
CA SER A 5 -15.33 20.80 -10.10
C SER A 5 -14.79 19.77 -9.11
N LYS A 6 -15.68 19.13 -8.35
CA LYS A 6 -15.29 17.97 -7.54
C LYS A 6 -14.71 16.87 -8.46
N PRO A 7 -13.64 16.18 -8.05
CA PRO A 7 -13.15 14.99 -8.75
C PRO A 7 -14.29 13.97 -8.97
N PRO A 8 -14.30 13.22 -10.09
CA PRO A 8 -13.25 13.10 -11.10
C PRO A 8 -13.22 14.27 -12.10
N VAL A 9 -12.01 14.75 -12.40
CA VAL A 9 -11.82 15.85 -13.37
C VAL A 9 -12.04 15.34 -14.79
N SER A 10 -12.86 16.05 -15.56
CA SER A 10 -13.19 15.64 -16.93
C SER A 10 -11.98 15.65 -17.86
N ARG A 11 -11.98 14.74 -18.85
CA ARG A 11 -10.94 14.66 -19.89
C ARG A 11 -10.78 15.98 -20.64
N ALA A 12 -11.88 16.69 -20.91
CA ALA A 12 -11.88 17.99 -21.56
C ALA A 12 -11.16 19.06 -20.71
N LYS A 13 -11.37 19.06 -19.38
CA LYS A 13 -10.68 19.98 -18.47
C LYS A 13 -9.18 19.67 -18.42
N MET A 14 -8.79 18.40 -18.34
CA MET A 14 -7.39 17.97 -18.41
C MET A 14 -6.72 18.43 -19.70
N ALA A 15 -7.35 18.17 -20.85
CA ALA A 15 -6.86 18.60 -22.15
C ALA A 15 -6.70 20.13 -22.24
N LYS A 16 -7.63 20.90 -21.67
CA LYS A 16 -7.55 22.36 -21.62
C LYS A 16 -6.34 22.84 -20.80
N ILE A 17 -6.10 22.26 -19.63
CA ILE A 17 -4.95 22.60 -18.77
C ILE A 17 -3.64 22.31 -19.51
N THR A 18 -3.51 21.11 -20.08
CA THR A 18 -2.32 20.70 -20.83
C THR A 18 -2.07 21.61 -22.03
N LYS A 19 -3.11 21.94 -22.80
CA LYS A 19 -3.00 22.84 -23.96
C LYS A 19 -2.52 24.24 -23.54
N LEU A 20 -3.00 24.77 -22.41
CA LEU A 20 -2.55 26.06 -21.88
C LEU A 20 -1.07 26.02 -21.45
N ALA A 21 -0.64 24.92 -20.81
CA ALA A 21 0.74 24.71 -20.42
C ALA A 21 1.69 24.70 -21.63
N LEU A 22 1.37 23.92 -22.67
CA LEU A 22 2.20 23.78 -23.86
C LEU A 22 2.26 25.07 -24.70
N LYS A 23 1.14 25.80 -24.82
CA LYS A 23 1.12 27.12 -25.46
C LYS A 23 2.00 28.14 -24.74
N SER A 24 2.22 27.94 -23.44
CA SER A 24 2.96 28.85 -22.57
C SER A 24 4.32 28.25 -22.16
N VAL A 25 4.91 27.38 -23.00
CA VAL A 25 6.15 26.64 -22.69
C VAL A 25 7.32 27.55 -22.29
N LYS A 26 7.39 28.79 -22.80
CA LYS A 26 8.38 29.79 -22.38
C LYS A 26 8.38 30.08 -20.87
N TYR A 27 7.27 29.81 -20.18
CA TYR A 27 7.11 29.97 -18.74
C TYR A 27 7.09 28.62 -17.98
N TYR A 28 7.64 27.55 -18.56
CA TYR A 28 7.59 26.18 -18.00
C TYR A 28 7.98 26.11 -16.52
N LYS A 29 9.00 26.86 -16.07
CA LYS A 29 9.42 26.90 -14.65
C LYS A 29 8.29 27.33 -13.72
N HIS A 30 7.54 28.37 -14.11
CA HIS A 30 6.39 28.86 -13.34
C HIS A 30 5.23 27.88 -13.41
N ILE A 31 4.99 27.27 -14.57
CA ILE A 31 3.93 26.27 -14.75
C ILE A 31 4.19 25.05 -13.85
N VAL A 32 5.41 24.50 -13.86
CA VAL A 32 5.79 23.39 -12.97
C VAL A 32 5.61 23.80 -11.51
N GLN A 33 6.09 24.99 -11.12
CA GLN A 33 5.92 25.47 -9.75
C GLN A 33 4.45 25.59 -9.34
N ILE A 34 3.55 25.99 -10.24
CA ILE A 34 2.10 26.06 -9.98
C ILE A 34 1.54 24.65 -9.76
N VAL A 35 1.93 23.67 -10.59
CA VAL A 35 1.48 22.27 -10.45
C VAL A 35 2.00 21.68 -9.14
N GLU A 36 3.29 21.83 -8.82
CA GLU A 36 3.89 21.37 -7.55
C GLU A 36 3.18 22.00 -6.35
N LYS A 37 3.00 23.33 -6.34
CA LYS A 37 2.28 24.03 -5.26
C LYS A 37 0.84 23.56 -5.11
N PHE A 38 0.16 23.26 -6.22
CA PHE A 38 -1.18 22.68 -6.18
C PHE A 38 -1.14 21.33 -5.47
N VAL A 39 -0.27 20.42 -5.88
CA VAL A 39 -0.11 19.09 -5.25
C VAL A 39 0.25 19.20 -3.77
N PHE A 40 1.09 20.16 -3.38
CA PHE A 40 1.48 20.32 -1.98
C PHE A 40 0.33 20.79 -1.10
N LYS A 41 -0.51 21.70 -1.60
CA LYS A 41 -1.54 22.37 -0.80
C LYS A 41 -2.94 21.77 -0.96
N SER A 42 -3.18 20.98 -2.00
CA SER A 42 -4.52 20.47 -2.28
C SER A 42 -4.94 19.39 -1.27
N PRO A 43 -6.24 19.24 -0.99
CA PRO A 43 -6.77 18.10 -0.24
C PRO A 43 -6.46 16.74 -0.90
N ALA A 44 -6.65 15.66 -0.15
CA ALA A 44 -6.39 14.28 -0.58
C ALA A 44 -7.10 13.93 -1.91
N GLU A 45 -8.36 14.36 -2.08
CA GLU A 45 -9.16 14.10 -3.30
C GLU A 45 -8.58 14.71 -4.59
N TYR A 46 -7.65 15.66 -4.48
CA TYR A 46 -7.02 16.32 -5.63
C TYR A 46 -5.62 15.82 -5.95
N LYS A 47 -5.06 14.88 -5.19
CA LYS A 47 -3.72 14.33 -5.45
C LYS A 47 -3.65 13.62 -6.80
N ILE A 48 -4.62 12.75 -7.11
CA ILE A 48 -4.69 12.04 -8.40
C ILE A 48 -4.93 12.99 -9.58
N PRO A 49 -5.86 13.96 -9.51
CA PRO A 49 -5.93 15.03 -10.51
C PRO A 49 -4.61 15.77 -10.73
N GLY A 50 -3.87 16.08 -9.66
CA GLY A 50 -2.54 16.71 -9.77
C GLY A 50 -1.54 15.83 -10.53
N LEU A 51 -1.52 14.53 -10.23
CA LEU A 51 -0.68 13.54 -10.92
C LEU A 51 -1.02 13.46 -12.40
N TYR A 52 -2.31 13.43 -12.76
CA TYR A 52 -2.74 13.39 -14.16
C TYR A 52 -2.45 14.68 -14.93
N VAL A 53 -2.46 15.85 -14.26
CA VAL A 53 -1.99 17.09 -14.88
C VAL A 53 -0.50 17.00 -15.19
N MET A 54 0.31 16.55 -14.24
CA MET A 54 1.75 16.37 -14.44
C MET A 54 2.04 15.37 -15.57
N ASP A 55 1.42 14.19 -15.54
CA ASP A 55 1.53 13.18 -16.61
C ASP A 55 1.15 13.78 -17.97
N SER A 56 -0.02 14.42 -18.04
CA SER A 56 -0.51 14.91 -19.32
C SER A 56 0.37 16.03 -19.89
N ILE A 57 0.95 16.90 -19.06
CA ILE A 57 1.87 17.95 -19.52
C ILE A 57 3.13 17.31 -20.10
N VAL A 58 3.78 16.43 -19.33
CA VAL A 58 5.04 15.80 -19.75
C VAL A 58 4.83 14.97 -21.00
N ARG A 59 3.81 14.11 -21.01
CA ARG A 59 3.52 13.22 -22.15
C ARG A 59 3.24 14.00 -23.43
N GLN A 60 2.46 15.07 -23.37
CA GLN A 60 2.16 15.86 -24.56
C GLN A 60 3.33 16.75 -24.99
N SER A 61 4.17 17.18 -24.06
CA SER A 61 5.40 17.90 -24.38
C SER A 61 6.43 16.99 -25.07
N HIS A 62 6.62 15.75 -24.59
CA HIS A 62 7.39 14.71 -25.29
C HIS A 62 6.87 14.46 -26.71
N HIS A 63 5.56 14.33 -26.87
CA HIS A 63 4.96 14.10 -28.18
C HIS A 63 5.14 15.29 -29.13
N GLN A 64 5.05 16.53 -28.63
CA GLN A 64 5.11 17.73 -29.46
C GLN A 64 6.54 18.16 -29.81
N TYR A 65 7.50 18.00 -28.89
CA TYR A 65 8.86 18.52 -29.03
C TYR A 65 9.94 17.44 -29.13
N GLY A 66 9.61 16.18 -28.82
CA GLY A 66 10.58 15.09 -28.62
C GLY A 66 11.15 15.09 -27.20
N GLN A 67 11.63 13.93 -26.73
CA GLN A 67 12.13 13.77 -25.36
C GLN A 67 13.36 14.65 -25.06
N GLU A 68 14.26 14.83 -26.04
CA GLU A 68 15.49 15.62 -25.85
C GLU A 68 15.26 17.13 -25.67
N LYS A 69 14.17 17.65 -26.24
CA LYS A 69 13.84 19.09 -26.19
C LYS A 69 12.79 19.42 -25.13
N ASP A 70 12.36 18.42 -24.38
CA ASP A 70 11.38 18.59 -23.33
C ASP A 70 11.95 19.33 -22.13
N VAL A 71 11.27 20.41 -21.72
CA VAL A 71 11.65 21.22 -20.56
C VAL A 71 10.85 20.88 -19.30
N PHE A 72 9.73 20.16 -19.43
CA PHE A 72 8.82 19.89 -18.32
C PHE A 72 9.26 18.69 -17.50
N ALA A 73 9.59 17.55 -18.13
CA ALA A 73 10.14 16.35 -17.51
C ALA A 73 11.40 16.68 -16.71
N GLU A 74 12.39 17.34 -17.32
CA GLU A 74 13.63 17.73 -16.64
C GLU A 74 13.33 18.64 -15.44
N ARG A 75 12.33 19.53 -15.56
CA ARG A 75 11.97 20.45 -14.49
C ARG A 75 11.24 19.76 -13.34
N PHE A 76 10.29 18.87 -13.62
CA PHE A 76 9.59 18.07 -12.61
C PHE A 76 10.55 17.10 -11.92
N LEU A 77 11.51 16.52 -12.65
CA LEU A 77 12.48 15.56 -12.13
C LEU A 77 13.25 16.12 -10.91
N ARG A 78 13.58 17.41 -10.92
CA ARG A 78 14.33 18.08 -9.83
C ARG A 78 13.68 17.97 -8.46
N ASN A 79 12.34 17.90 -8.40
CA ASN A 79 11.58 17.78 -7.16
C ASN A 79 10.64 16.57 -7.19
N LEU A 80 10.88 15.59 -8.06
CA LEU A 80 9.93 14.52 -8.31
C LEU A 80 9.70 13.68 -7.06
N SER A 81 10.77 13.31 -6.32
CA SER A 81 10.66 12.56 -5.07
C SER A 81 9.82 13.28 -4.03
N ARG A 82 10.10 14.57 -3.79
CA ARG A 82 9.31 15.41 -2.86
C ARG A 82 7.86 15.56 -3.29
N THR A 83 7.61 15.71 -4.60
CA THR A 83 6.25 15.81 -5.13
C THR A 83 5.50 14.49 -5.02
N PHE A 84 6.21 13.38 -5.17
CA PHE A 84 5.67 12.04 -5.04
C PHE A 84 5.19 11.74 -3.62
N GLU A 85 5.95 12.13 -2.59
CA GLU A 85 5.52 12.01 -1.18
C GLU A 85 4.15 12.66 -0.94
N HIS A 86 3.87 13.79 -1.60
CA HIS A 86 2.58 14.47 -1.47
C HIS A 86 1.46 13.76 -2.26
N PHE A 87 1.78 12.99 -3.30
CA PHE A 87 0.79 12.15 -3.98
C PHE A 87 0.36 10.96 -3.11
N LEU A 88 1.22 10.47 -2.23
CA LEU A 88 0.90 9.37 -1.31
C LEU A 88 -0.15 9.75 -0.25
N HIS A 89 -0.33 11.05 0.03
CA HIS A 89 -1.45 11.56 0.86
C HIS A 89 -2.82 11.54 0.13
N CYS A 90 -3.01 10.67 -0.87
CA CYS A 90 -4.31 10.41 -1.49
C CYS A 90 -5.14 9.42 -0.67
N GLN A 91 -6.37 9.11 -1.11
CA GLN A 91 -7.13 8.02 -0.51
C GLN A 91 -6.51 6.65 -0.89
N GLU A 92 -6.59 5.65 0.00
CA GLU A 92 -5.99 4.32 -0.20
C GLU A 92 -6.45 3.64 -1.50
N GLN A 93 -7.75 3.68 -1.80
CA GLN A 93 -8.32 3.13 -3.03
C GLN A 93 -7.77 3.78 -4.31
N GLU A 94 -7.06 4.91 -4.19
CA GLU A 94 -6.47 5.63 -5.30
C GLU A 94 -4.98 5.34 -5.52
N LYS A 95 -4.27 4.71 -4.57
CA LYS A 95 -2.84 4.37 -4.69
C LYS A 95 -2.55 3.51 -5.92
N ALA A 96 -3.45 2.59 -6.28
CA ALA A 96 -3.35 1.79 -7.51
C ALA A 96 -3.32 2.65 -8.80
N LYS A 97 -3.96 3.84 -8.79
CA LYS A 97 -3.90 4.77 -9.93
C LYS A 97 -2.51 5.40 -10.06
N ILE A 98 -1.84 5.68 -8.95
CA ILE A 98 -0.46 6.20 -8.92
C ILE A 98 0.48 5.17 -9.56
N VAL A 99 0.38 3.90 -9.13
CA VAL A 99 1.21 2.83 -9.68
C VAL A 99 1.02 2.66 -11.19
N LYS A 100 -0.22 2.72 -11.68
CA LYS A 100 -0.49 2.68 -13.13
C LYS A 100 0.21 3.79 -13.89
N VAL A 101 0.24 5.01 -13.35
CA VAL A 101 0.97 6.14 -13.96
C VAL A 101 2.48 5.90 -13.93
N LEU A 102 3.04 5.43 -12.82
CA LEU A 102 4.47 5.09 -12.73
C LEU A 102 4.87 3.99 -13.72
N GLN A 103 4.08 2.93 -13.86
CA GLN A 103 4.32 1.87 -14.83
C GLN A 103 4.29 2.40 -16.28
N LEU A 104 3.38 3.33 -16.58
CA LEU A 104 3.37 4.01 -17.87
C LEU A 104 4.62 4.88 -18.07
N TRP A 105 5.09 5.55 -17.03
CA TRP A 105 6.34 6.32 -17.10
C TRP A 105 7.56 5.42 -17.32
N GLN A 106 7.61 4.26 -16.68
CA GLN A 106 8.66 3.27 -16.90
C GLN A 106 8.62 2.73 -18.34
N LYS A 107 7.44 2.28 -18.80
CA LYS A 107 7.26 1.72 -20.15
C LYS A 107 7.60 2.72 -21.26
N ASN A 108 7.24 3.98 -21.08
CA ASN A 108 7.43 5.02 -22.09
C ASN A 108 8.75 5.80 -21.91
N SER A 109 9.59 5.42 -20.94
CA SER A 109 10.81 6.15 -20.57
C SER A 109 10.53 7.65 -20.32
N THR A 110 9.40 7.97 -19.67
CA THR A 110 9.00 9.36 -19.38
C THR A 110 9.98 10.03 -18.41
N PHE A 111 10.52 9.25 -17.48
CA PHE A 111 11.56 9.64 -16.54
C PHE A 111 12.64 8.54 -16.48
N PRO A 112 13.83 8.82 -15.93
CA PRO A 112 14.88 7.80 -15.80
C PRO A 112 14.38 6.56 -15.04
N ALA A 113 14.72 5.37 -15.55
CA ALA A 113 14.24 4.09 -15.01
C ALA A 113 14.50 3.94 -13.51
N ASP A 114 15.70 4.28 -13.04
CA ASP A 114 16.08 4.22 -11.62
C ASP A 114 15.22 5.15 -10.75
N THR A 115 14.81 6.29 -11.30
CA THR A 115 13.93 7.22 -10.56
C THR A 115 12.55 6.61 -10.41
N VAL A 116 11.95 6.12 -11.51
CA VAL A 116 10.62 5.51 -11.47
C VAL A 116 10.61 4.26 -10.58
N GLN A 117 11.66 3.45 -10.64
CA GLN A 117 11.83 2.26 -9.80
C GLN A 117 11.86 2.62 -8.31
N LYS A 118 12.61 3.66 -7.92
CA LYS A 118 12.62 4.15 -6.53
C LYS A 118 11.24 4.64 -6.07
N LEU A 119 10.45 5.28 -6.94
CA LEU A 119 9.09 5.70 -6.60
C LEU A 119 8.15 4.50 -6.41
N LEU A 120 8.26 3.47 -7.27
CA LEU A 120 7.52 2.21 -7.15
C LEU A 120 7.85 1.50 -5.83
N GLU A 121 9.13 1.41 -5.47
CA GLU A 121 9.54 0.83 -4.19
C GLU A 121 9.03 1.62 -2.99
N THR A 122 8.94 2.96 -3.11
CA THR A 122 8.45 3.83 -2.04
C THR A 122 6.96 3.56 -1.75
N ILE A 123 6.13 3.41 -2.78
CA ILE A 123 4.70 3.13 -2.61
C ILE A 123 4.45 1.67 -2.17
N GLU A 124 5.30 0.71 -2.58
CA GLU A 124 5.20 -0.69 -2.16
C GLU A 124 5.62 -0.93 -0.70
N LYS A 125 6.53 -0.11 -0.16
CA LYS A 125 6.86 -0.15 1.28
C LYS A 125 5.67 0.19 2.17
N ASP A 126 4.78 1.05 1.68
CA ASP A 126 3.60 1.52 2.40
C ASP A 126 2.38 0.58 2.27
N SER A 127 2.50 -0.53 1.52
CA SER A 127 1.45 -1.55 1.44
C SER A 127 1.90 -2.85 2.04
N SER A 128 1.76 -2.94 3.36
CA SER A 128 1.93 -4.22 4.05
C SER A 128 0.70 -4.54 4.89
N VAL A 129 0.29 -5.81 4.93
CA VAL A 129 -0.71 -6.30 5.86
C VAL A 129 0.00 -7.03 6.98
N ARG A 130 -0.15 -6.53 8.21
CA ARG A 130 0.26 -7.24 9.43
C ARG A 130 -0.84 -8.21 9.84
N SER A 131 -0.53 -9.49 9.93
CA SER A 131 -1.50 -10.50 10.35
C SER A 131 -1.90 -10.32 11.82
N THR A 132 -3.19 -10.50 12.14
CA THR A 132 -3.68 -10.67 13.51
C THR A 132 -3.93 -12.14 13.84
N THR A 133 -3.54 -13.05 12.93
CA THR A 133 -3.78 -14.48 13.01
C THR A 133 -2.50 -15.22 13.39
N ILE A 134 -2.60 -16.13 14.35
CA ILE A 134 -1.52 -17.00 14.79
C ILE A 134 -1.87 -18.45 14.47
N TRP A 135 -0.87 -19.25 14.16
CA TRP A 135 -0.95 -20.70 14.07
C TRP A 135 -0.35 -21.30 15.34
N LEU A 136 -1.10 -22.18 15.99
CA LEU A 136 -0.66 -22.97 17.12
C LEU A 136 -0.70 -24.44 16.73
N GLY A 137 0.47 -25.07 16.60
CA GLY A 137 0.63 -26.46 16.23
C GLY A 137 1.16 -27.35 17.35
N HIS A 138 1.22 -28.64 17.02
CA HIS A 138 1.60 -29.73 17.94
C HIS A 138 0.65 -29.83 19.15
N LEU A 139 -0.63 -29.56 18.89
CA LEU A 139 -1.69 -29.75 19.87
C LEU A 139 -1.95 -31.24 20.10
N ASN A 140 -2.27 -31.58 21.34
CA ASN A 140 -2.74 -32.91 21.68
C ASN A 140 -4.08 -33.20 20.95
N LYS A 141 -4.31 -34.44 20.52
CA LYS A 141 -5.53 -34.85 19.81
C LYS A 141 -6.83 -34.62 20.59
N HIS A 142 -6.74 -34.53 21.93
CA HIS A 142 -7.87 -34.26 22.82
C HIS A 142 -8.00 -32.79 23.22
N THR A 143 -7.15 -31.91 22.68
CA THR A 143 -7.27 -30.47 22.91
C THR A 143 -8.60 -29.98 22.35
N THR A 144 -9.37 -29.23 23.15
CA THR A 144 -10.64 -28.64 22.71
C THR A 144 -10.48 -27.16 22.39
N GLU A 145 -11.42 -26.61 21.62
CA GLU A 145 -11.45 -25.17 21.35
C GLU A 145 -11.66 -24.36 22.63
N GLU A 146 -12.47 -24.86 23.57
CA GLU A 146 -12.75 -24.21 24.85
C GLU A 146 -11.49 -24.12 25.72
N GLU A 147 -10.68 -25.18 25.79
CA GLU A 147 -9.37 -25.16 26.47
C GLU A 147 -8.46 -24.07 25.89
N LEU A 148 -8.37 -23.98 24.56
CA LEU A 148 -7.58 -22.94 23.90
C LEU A 148 -8.13 -21.54 24.17
N ARG A 149 -9.45 -21.38 24.14
CA ARG A 149 -10.11 -20.09 24.38
C ARG A 149 -9.87 -19.61 25.81
N ASN A 150 -10.00 -20.49 26.80
CA ASN A 150 -9.72 -20.22 28.21
C ASN A 150 -8.26 -19.81 28.44
N GLU A 151 -7.32 -20.35 27.66
CA GLU A 151 -5.92 -19.96 27.79
C GLU A 151 -5.59 -18.65 27.05
N LEU A 152 -6.23 -18.41 25.90
CA LEU A 152 -5.85 -17.33 24.98
C LEU A 152 -6.62 -16.02 25.22
N HIS A 153 -7.80 -16.05 25.84
CA HIS A 153 -8.61 -14.84 26.05
C HIS A 153 -7.90 -13.77 26.88
N LYS A 154 -6.93 -14.17 27.71
CA LYS A 154 -6.13 -13.25 28.54
C LYS A 154 -5.23 -12.31 27.73
N PHE A 155 -4.95 -12.63 26.47
CA PHE A 155 -4.09 -11.80 25.60
C PHE A 155 -4.88 -10.75 24.82
N GLY A 156 -6.18 -10.98 24.60
CA GLY A 156 -7.04 -10.11 23.80
C GLY A 156 -8.32 -10.77 23.32
N SER A 157 -9.12 -10.00 22.58
CA SER A 157 -10.38 -10.48 22.02
C SER A 157 -10.15 -11.40 20.82
N ILE A 158 -10.72 -12.61 20.87
CA ILE A 158 -10.61 -13.62 19.81
C ILE A 158 -11.78 -13.44 18.83
N VAL A 159 -11.47 -13.03 17.60
CA VAL A 159 -12.44 -12.82 16.51
C VAL A 159 -12.85 -14.15 15.89
N SER A 160 -11.89 -15.04 15.65
CA SER A 160 -12.15 -16.36 15.10
C SER A 160 -11.15 -17.39 15.63
N MET A 161 -11.59 -18.63 15.75
CA MET A 161 -10.75 -19.78 16.09
C MET A 161 -11.14 -20.95 15.19
N ASN A 162 -10.14 -21.61 14.60
CA ASN A 162 -10.35 -22.78 13.75
C ASN A 162 -9.38 -23.89 14.17
N LEU A 163 -9.87 -24.80 15.01
CA LEU A 163 -9.15 -25.98 15.45
C LEU A 163 -9.27 -27.09 14.39
N ILE A 164 -8.14 -27.69 14.02
CA ILE A 164 -8.05 -28.79 13.06
C ILE A 164 -7.43 -30.01 13.78
N PRO A 165 -8.24 -30.80 14.53
CA PRO A 165 -7.72 -31.92 15.33
C PRO A 165 -6.90 -32.94 14.53
N PRO A 166 -7.28 -33.34 13.30
CA PRO A 166 -6.49 -34.28 12.51
C PRO A 166 -5.08 -33.78 12.20
N ARG A 167 -4.88 -32.45 12.13
CA ARG A 167 -3.57 -31.81 11.88
C ARG A 167 -2.87 -31.36 13.17
N GLY A 168 -3.51 -31.53 14.33
CA GLY A 168 -2.98 -31.10 15.62
C GLY A 168 -2.62 -29.61 15.65
N CYS A 169 -3.43 -28.75 15.01
CA CYS A 169 -3.19 -27.31 15.02
C CYS A 169 -4.47 -26.49 15.06
N SER A 170 -4.36 -25.24 15.48
CA SER A 170 -5.43 -24.25 15.50
C SER A 170 -4.94 -22.93 14.90
N TYR A 171 -5.83 -22.26 14.18
CA TYR A 171 -5.63 -20.88 13.72
C TYR A 171 -6.48 -19.97 14.59
N ILE A 172 -5.85 -18.95 15.17
CA ILE A 172 -6.51 -18.03 16.10
C ILE A 172 -6.31 -16.61 15.60
N GLN A 173 -7.41 -15.92 15.29
CA GLN A 173 -7.42 -14.52 14.90
C GLN A 173 -7.78 -13.65 16.10
N PHE A 174 -6.90 -12.71 16.42
CA PHE A 174 -7.17 -11.67 17.40
C PHE A 174 -7.74 -10.42 16.74
N SER A 175 -8.41 -9.59 17.55
CA SER A 175 -8.96 -8.32 17.10
C SER A 175 -7.87 -7.31 16.76
N GLN A 176 -6.74 -7.35 17.46
CA GLN A 176 -5.62 -6.43 17.28
C GLN A 176 -4.29 -7.16 17.09
N ARG A 177 -3.38 -6.55 16.32
CA ARG A 177 -2.03 -7.08 16.09
C ARG A 177 -1.23 -7.26 17.39
N GLY A 178 -1.33 -6.29 18.30
CA GLY A 178 -0.61 -6.34 19.58
C GLY A 178 -1.06 -7.49 20.49
N GLU A 179 -2.33 -7.90 20.42
CA GLU A 179 -2.86 -9.06 21.15
C GLU A 179 -2.24 -10.37 20.65
N ALA A 180 -2.20 -10.53 19.32
CA ALA A 180 -1.56 -11.67 18.67
C ALA A 180 -0.05 -11.76 18.97
N GLU A 181 0.65 -10.61 19.02
CA GLU A 181 2.07 -10.55 19.39
C GLU A 181 2.32 -11.01 20.83
N ARG A 182 1.48 -10.57 21.77
CA ARG A 182 1.57 -11.01 23.17
C ARG A 182 1.33 -12.52 23.29
N ALA A 183 0.30 -13.03 22.62
CA ALA A 183 0.01 -14.45 22.58
C ALA A 183 1.18 -15.26 22.00
N LEU A 184 1.75 -14.84 20.86
CA LEU A 184 2.89 -15.52 20.23
C LEU A 184 4.13 -15.59 21.12
N LYS A 185 4.44 -14.50 21.83
CA LYS A 185 5.57 -14.49 22.77
C LYS A 185 5.38 -15.49 23.90
N HIS A 186 4.18 -15.58 24.46
CA HIS A 186 3.85 -16.53 25.51
C HIS A 186 3.85 -17.99 25.01
N LEU A 187 3.28 -18.23 23.84
CA LEU A 187 3.06 -19.59 23.32
C LEU A 187 4.32 -20.27 22.77
N ARG A 188 5.45 -19.57 22.62
CA ARG A 188 6.72 -20.14 22.13
C ARG A 188 7.23 -21.30 22.98
N ASP A 189 7.02 -21.24 24.29
CA ASP A 189 7.45 -22.27 25.24
C ASP A 189 6.29 -22.92 26.01
N PHE A 190 5.07 -22.67 25.56
CA PHE A 190 3.86 -23.18 26.19
C PHE A 190 3.71 -24.69 26.01
N ARG A 191 3.22 -25.35 27.06
CA ARG A 191 2.85 -26.76 27.04
C ARG A 191 1.39 -26.91 27.38
N LEU A 192 0.64 -27.57 26.50
CA LEU A 192 -0.75 -27.92 26.74
C LEU A 192 -0.87 -29.43 26.88
N ARG A 193 -1.51 -29.91 27.95
CA ARG A 193 -1.66 -31.34 28.23
C ARG A 193 -0.31 -32.09 28.15
N GLY A 194 0.75 -31.48 28.70
CA GLY A 194 2.12 -32.00 28.71
C GLY A 194 2.88 -31.89 27.37
N SER A 195 2.20 -31.61 26.26
CA SER A 195 2.79 -31.52 24.92
C SER A 195 3.31 -30.11 24.66
N LYS A 196 4.56 -29.98 24.19
CA LYS A 196 5.13 -28.68 23.80
C LYS A 196 4.48 -28.20 22.51
N CYS A 197 3.79 -27.07 22.59
CA CYS A 197 3.15 -26.46 21.43
C CYS A 197 4.17 -25.64 20.63
N LYS A 198 3.87 -25.38 19.36
CA LYS A 198 4.64 -24.47 18.51
C LYS A 198 3.73 -23.36 18.01
N ALA A 199 4.11 -22.11 18.25
CA ALA A 199 3.37 -20.95 17.76
C ALA A 199 4.15 -20.22 16.66
N ALA A 200 3.45 -19.79 15.62
CA ALA A 200 3.98 -18.97 14.55
C ALA A 200 2.92 -18.00 14.03
N TRP A 201 3.33 -16.98 13.28
CA TRP A 201 2.38 -16.18 12.52
C TRP A 201 1.67 -17.03 11.47
N ALA A 202 0.39 -16.77 11.25
CA ALA A 202 -0.39 -17.31 10.15
C ALA A 202 -0.83 -16.19 9.20
N MET A 203 -0.94 -16.50 7.92
CA MET A 203 -1.51 -15.56 6.95
C MET A 203 -3.00 -15.36 7.25
N GLY A 204 -3.48 -14.12 7.15
CA GLY A 204 -4.91 -13.81 7.26
C GLY A 204 -5.72 -14.52 6.18
N ALA A 205 -7.00 -14.76 6.46
CA ALA A 205 -7.90 -15.46 5.56
C ALA A 205 -8.00 -14.78 4.18
N GLY A 206 -8.09 -13.44 4.16
CA GLY A 206 -8.19 -12.67 2.90
C GLY A 206 -7.02 -12.92 1.96
N LEU A 207 -5.79 -12.79 2.46
CA LEU A 207 -4.58 -13.03 1.68
C LEU A 207 -4.38 -14.50 1.28
N LYS A 208 -4.91 -15.44 2.07
CA LYS A 208 -4.80 -16.88 1.79
C LYS A 208 -5.57 -17.30 0.53
N GLU A 209 -6.68 -16.62 0.22
CA GLU A 209 -7.50 -16.86 -0.97
C GLU A 209 -6.84 -16.33 -2.25
N VAL A 210 -5.90 -15.39 -2.14
CA VAL A 210 -5.25 -14.75 -3.29
C VAL A 210 -3.87 -15.35 -3.54
N GLU A 211 -3.80 -16.30 -4.47
CA GLU A 211 -2.60 -17.11 -4.73
C GLU A 211 -1.34 -16.28 -5.02
N LYS A 212 -1.47 -15.19 -5.78
CA LYS A 212 -0.37 -14.25 -6.10
C LYS A 212 0.28 -13.61 -4.86
N PHE A 213 -0.44 -13.49 -3.74
CA PHE A 213 0.08 -12.85 -2.52
C PHE A 213 0.71 -13.83 -1.54
N LYS A 214 0.62 -15.14 -1.79
CA LYS A 214 1.24 -16.17 -0.93
C LYS A 214 2.77 -16.07 -0.92
N THR A 215 3.37 -15.67 -2.02
CA THR A 215 4.83 -15.51 -2.17
C THR A 215 5.38 -14.29 -1.42
N HIS A 216 4.53 -13.34 -1.06
CA HIS A 216 4.92 -12.10 -0.38
C HIS A 216 4.85 -12.18 1.15
N TRP A 217 4.52 -13.35 1.71
CA TRP A 217 4.36 -13.57 3.14
C TRP A 217 5.68 -13.83 3.85
N SER A 218 5.93 -13.06 4.90
CA SER A 218 7.00 -13.30 5.87
C SER A 218 6.44 -14.00 7.11
N THR A 219 6.80 -15.27 7.29
CA THR A 219 6.42 -16.04 8.51
C THR A 219 7.09 -15.48 9.77
N GLU A 220 8.30 -14.93 9.64
CA GLU A 220 9.04 -14.37 10.78
C GLU A 220 8.38 -13.10 11.32
N LYS A 221 8.04 -12.17 10.41
CA LYS A 221 7.44 -10.89 10.76
C LYS A 221 5.92 -10.96 10.87
N GLY A 222 5.28 -11.96 10.28
CA GLY A 222 3.83 -12.06 10.17
C GLY A 222 3.23 -10.96 9.32
N VAL A 223 3.89 -10.64 8.20
CA VAL A 223 3.56 -9.52 7.31
C VAL A 223 3.54 -10.01 5.86
N SER A 224 2.56 -9.56 5.09
CA SER A 224 2.57 -9.68 3.63
C SER A 224 2.75 -8.31 2.99
N ASN A 225 3.78 -8.16 2.16
CA ASN A 225 3.93 -6.96 1.34
C ASN A 225 3.00 -7.08 0.14
N ILE A 226 1.99 -6.22 0.02
CA ILE A 226 1.08 -6.25 -1.12
C ILE A 226 1.60 -5.27 -2.16
N PRO A 227 2.10 -5.73 -3.31
CA PRO A 227 2.44 -4.80 -4.38
C PRO A 227 1.15 -4.18 -4.94
N TRP A 228 0.99 -2.86 -4.76
CA TRP A 228 -0.14 -2.08 -5.32
C TRP A 228 -0.31 -2.29 -6.84
N SER A 229 0.77 -2.64 -7.53
CA SER A 229 0.78 -3.00 -8.96
C SER A 229 -0.06 -4.23 -9.30
N GLN A 230 -0.23 -5.14 -8.34
CA GLN A 230 -0.99 -6.38 -8.50
C GLN A 230 -2.41 -6.28 -7.91
N ILE A 231 -2.75 -5.17 -7.26
CA ILE A 231 -4.11 -4.90 -6.80
C ILE A 231 -4.91 -4.37 -7.99
N ASP A 232 -5.78 -5.21 -8.52
CA ASP A 232 -6.76 -4.81 -9.53
C ASP A 232 -7.96 -4.10 -8.87
N GLY A 233 -8.76 -3.39 -9.66
CA GLY A 233 -9.93 -2.68 -9.15
C GLY A 233 -11.10 -3.57 -8.74
N SER A 234 -10.95 -4.90 -8.83
CA SER A 234 -11.92 -5.89 -8.32
C SER A 234 -11.59 -6.39 -6.92
N LEU A 235 -10.37 -6.15 -6.43
CA LEU A 235 -9.95 -6.55 -5.10
C LEU A 235 -10.41 -5.53 -4.06
N ASN A 236 -11.24 -5.98 -3.12
CA ASN A 236 -11.61 -5.20 -1.95
C ASN A 236 -10.47 -5.26 -0.91
N LEU A 237 -9.90 -4.10 -0.58
CA LEU A 237 -8.79 -3.99 0.37
C LEU A 237 -9.17 -4.46 1.77
N ASP A 238 -10.41 -4.24 2.19
CA ASP A 238 -10.90 -4.68 3.50
C ASP A 238 -11.03 -6.21 3.56
N GLU A 239 -11.45 -6.84 2.45
CA GLU A 239 -11.50 -8.30 2.32
C GLU A 239 -10.09 -8.91 2.27
N LEU A 240 -9.15 -8.27 1.56
CA LEU A 240 -7.74 -8.68 1.56
C LEU A 240 -7.12 -8.60 2.97
N ALA A 241 -7.48 -7.58 3.73
CA ALA A 241 -7.03 -7.40 5.10
C ALA A 241 -7.73 -8.33 6.10
N ALA A 242 -8.70 -9.16 5.69
CA ALA A 242 -9.38 -10.08 6.61
C ALA A 242 -8.39 -11.02 7.32
N GLY A 243 -8.32 -10.94 8.65
CA GLY A 243 -7.32 -11.64 9.46
C GLY A 243 -5.98 -10.92 9.62
N GLY A 244 -5.92 -9.64 9.24
CA GLY A 244 -4.79 -8.73 9.36
C GLY A 244 -5.22 -7.26 9.48
N VAL A 245 -4.24 -6.36 9.46
CA VAL A 245 -4.41 -4.91 9.48
C VAL A 245 -3.47 -4.33 8.42
N LEU A 246 -4.00 -3.50 7.53
CA LEU A 246 -3.19 -2.71 6.60
C LEU A 246 -2.35 -1.71 7.41
N VAL A 247 -1.05 -1.76 7.20
CA VAL A 247 -0.11 -0.83 7.81
C VAL A 247 -0.04 0.38 6.92
N GLU A 248 -0.65 1.48 7.36
CA GLU A 248 -0.15 2.79 6.99
C GLU A 248 1.15 2.96 7.76
N GLU A 249 2.31 2.90 7.10
CA GLU A 249 3.47 3.50 7.71
C GLU A 249 3.21 5.01 7.65
N SER A 250 2.60 5.55 8.71
CA SER A 250 2.62 6.98 8.93
C SER A 250 4.08 7.40 8.85
N LEU A 251 4.49 8.00 7.73
CA LEU A 251 5.77 8.66 7.52
C LEU A 251 5.87 9.79 8.56
N SER A 252 6.15 9.42 9.79
CA SER A 252 6.20 10.30 10.94
C SER A 252 7.31 9.84 11.87
N GLN A 253 8.50 9.61 11.32
CA GLN A 253 9.74 9.53 12.10
C GLN A 253 10.96 9.79 11.20
N SER A 254 11.02 10.99 10.59
CA SER A 254 12.29 11.53 10.04
C SER A 254 12.38 13.06 9.97
N ILE A 255 11.46 13.83 10.60
CA ILE A 255 11.55 15.30 10.66
C ILE A 255 11.67 15.78 12.12
N ALA A 256 12.37 15.00 12.95
CA ALA A 256 12.76 15.41 14.29
C ALA A 256 14.15 14.85 14.61
N SER A 257 15.15 15.35 13.88
CA SER A 257 16.55 15.37 14.28
C SER A 257 17.29 16.38 13.41
#